data_AF-A0A5B7T248-F1
#
_entry.id   AF-A0A5B7T248-F1
#
_cell.length_a   1.000
_cell.length_b   1.000
_cell.length_c   1.000
_cell.angle_alpha   90.00
_cell.angle_beta   90.00
_cell.angle_gamma   90.00
#
_symmetry.space_group_name_H-M   'P 1'
#
loop_
_entity.id
_entity.type
_entity.pdbx_description
1 polymer ?
#
loop_
_entity_poly.entity_id
_entity_poly.type
_entity_poly.pdbx_seq_one_letter_code
_entity_poly.pdbx_strand_id
1 'polypeptide(L)'
;MAINVNIDNQLALKYSFMIGGKKRELTFDDQCALDMDKVQFKVQKISDKVNRMQENVVNKKSTDEQVKMMSGLYKEIRNAIIPFFDKYFGDGQGTEIYQYFNESTRALATVFGKVNECLDKVEINTNTKKK
;
A
#
# COMPACT_ATOMS: atom_id res chain seq x y z
N MET A 1 20.19 41.50 -4.98
CA MET A 1 19.47 40.84 -3.86
C MET A 1 19.42 39.37 -4.16
N ALA A 2 19.85 38.51 -3.24
CA ALA A 2 19.62 37.07 -3.35
C ALA A 2 18.26 36.76 -2.73
N ILE A 3 17.42 36.01 -3.43
CA ILE A 3 16.19 35.48 -2.86
C ILE A 3 16.56 34.17 -2.15
N ASN A 4 16.40 34.13 -0.83
CA ASN A 4 16.57 32.91 -0.05
C ASN A 4 15.28 32.10 -0.14
N VAL A 5 15.29 31.02 -0.92
CA VAL A 5 14.20 30.04 -1.00
C VAL A 5 14.55 28.86 -0.11
N ASN A 6 13.70 28.52 0.86
CA ASN A 6 13.86 27.33 1.71
C ASN A 6 13.04 26.16 1.13
N ILE A 7 13.76 25.22 0.51
CA ILE A 7 13.18 24.02 -0.14
C ILE A 7 12.88 22.91 0.88
N ASP A 8 13.57 22.87 2.01
CA ASP A 8 13.40 21.82 3.03
C ASP A 8 11.96 21.75 3.55
N ASN A 9 11.29 22.90 3.64
CA ASN A 9 9.89 23.00 4.08
C ASN A 9 8.86 22.72 2.97
N GLN A 10 9.30 22.45 1.75
CA GLN A 10 8.44 22.15 0.60
C GLN A 10 8.36 20.65 0.31
N LEU A 11 9.28 19.85 0.86
CA LEU A 11 9.35 18.40 0.66
C LEU A 11 8.66 17.64 1.80
N ALA A 12 7.69 16.79 1.46
CA ALA A 12 7.07 15.88 2.40
C ALA A 12 7.82 14.55 2.41
N LEU A 13 8.92 14.42 3.15
CA LEU A 13 9.66 13.15 3.24
C LEU A 13 9.38 12.37 4.52
N LYS A 14 8.66 12.96 5.48
CA LYS A 14 8.25 12.30 6.73
C LYS A 14 6.74 12.34 6.83
N TYR A 15 6.13 11.17 6.89
CA TYR A 15 4.69 11.01 6.95
C TYR A 15 4.25 10.41 8.28
N SER A 16 3.10 10.86 8.75
CA SER A 16 2.41 10.30 9.89
C SER A 16 1.02 9.86 9.45
N PHE A 17 0.76 8.57 9.46
CA PHE A 17 -0.51 7.96 9.10
C PHE A 17 -1.30 7.55 10.33
N MET A 18 -2.62 7.71 10.29
CA MET A 18 -3.53 7.08 11.24
C MET A 18 -4.14 5.85 10.57
N ILE A 19 -3.68 4.67 10.98
CA ILE A 19 -4.11 3.38 10.43
C ILE A 19 -4.53 2.51 11.61
N GLY A 20 -5.60 1.74 11.52
CA GLY A 20 -6.01 0.83 12.60
C GLY A 20 -6.05 1.44 14.01
N GLY A 21 -6.47 2.71 14.13
CA GLY A 21 -6.53 3.44 15.40
C GLY A 21 -5.18 3.87 15.99
N LYS A 22 -4.05 3.64 15.31
CA LYS A 22 -2.71 4.00 15.78
C LYS A 22 -2.00 4.95 14.82
N LYS A 23 -1.19 5.84 15.38
CA LYS A 23 -0.25 6.68 14.64
C LYS A 23 0.93 5.81 14.19
N ARG A 24 1.25 5.85 12.90
CA ARG A 24 2.40 5.16 12.30
C ARG A 24 3.20 6.15 11.47
N GLU A 25 4.51 6.18 11.67
CA GLU A 25 5.39 7.13 11.00
C GLU A 25 6.26 6.41 9.98
N LEU A 26 6.55 7.08 8.88
CA LEU A 26 7.39 6.56 7.80
C LEU A 26 8.23 7.69 7.22
N THR A 27 9.48 7.38 6.90
CA THR A 27 10.35 8.26 6.12
C THR A 27 10.38 7.75 4.68
N PHE A 28 10.06 8.62 3.72
CA PHE A 28 10.08 8.30 2.31
C PHE A 28 11.47 8.60 1.74
N ASP A 29 12.31 7.57 1.75
CA ASP A 29 13.61 7.53 1.10
C ASP A 29 13.58 6.63 -0.15
N ASP A 30 14.67 6.58 -0.91
CA ASP A 30 14.77 5.78 -2.13
C ASP A 30 14.51 4.29 -1.86
N GLN A 31 14.92 3.78 -0.70
CA GLN A 31 14.71 2.38 -0.34
C GLN A 31 13.23 2.08 -0.07
N CYS A 32 12.52 3.02 0.57
CA CYS A 32 11.09 2.97 0.75
C CYS A 32 10.35 3.00 -0.60
N ALA A 33 10.75 3.89 -1.51
CA ALA A 33 10.18 3.96 -2.85
C ALA A 33 10.35 2.62 -3.60
N LEU A 34 11.57 2.06 -3.63
CA LEU A 34 11.83 0.78 -4.30
C LEU A 34 11.04 -0.39 -3.70
N ASP A 35 10.92 -0.45 -2.37
CA ASP A 35 10.14 -1.51 -1.73
C ASP A 35 8.64 -1.37 -1.98
N MET A 36 8.15 -0.13 -2.03
CA MET A 36 6.77 0.20 -2.36
C MET A 36 6.45 -0.25 -3.80
N ASP A 37 7.27 0.14 -4.78
CA ASP A 37 7.15 -0.28 -6.18
C ASP A 37 7.17 -1.80 -6.31
N LYS A 38 8.07 -2.47 -5.59
CA LYS A 38 8.17 -3.93 -5.59
C LYS A 38 6.88 -4.59 -5.10
N VAL A 39 6.23 -4.04 -4.08
CA VAL A 39 4.93 -4.54 -3.60
C VAL A 39 3.83 -4.21 -4.61
N GLN A 40 3.80 -2.99 -5.15
CA GLN A 40 2.82 -2.58 -6.16
C GLN A 40 2.88 -3.47 -7.41
N PHE A 41 4.09 -3.76 -7.93
CA PHE A 41 4.26 -4.68 -9.05
C PHE A 41 3.79 -6.10 -8.74
N LYS A 42 3.98 -6.58 -7.49
CA LYS A 42 3.44 -7.89 -7.09
C LYS A 42 1.91 -7.88 -7.06
N VAL A 43 1.32 -6.86 -6.45
CA VAL A 43 -0.15 -6.72 -6.38
C VAL A 43 -0.74 -6.58 -7.78
N GLN A 44 -0.14 -5.77 -8.66
CA GLN A 44 -0.61 -5.59 -10.03
C GLN A 44 -0.49 -6.88 -10.86
N LYS A 45 0.62 -7.62 -10.75
CA LYS A 45 0.74 -8.95 -11.38
C LYS A 45 -0.35 -9.91 -10.91
N ILE A 46 -0.75 -9.84 -9.65
CA ILE A 46 -1.85 -10.67 -9.12
C ILE A 46 -3.19 -10.21 -9.69
N SER A 47 -3.46 -8.91 -9.75
CA SER A 47 -4.66 -8.35 -10.39
C SER A 47 -4.76 -8.74 -11.87
N ASP A 48 -3.66 -8.68 -12.61
CA ASP A 48 -3.60 -9.09 -14.01
C ASP A 48 -3.88 -10.58 -14.18
N LYS A 49 -3.35 -11.42 -13.27
CA LYS A 49 -3.72 -12.85 -13.24
C LYS A 49 -5.23 -12.99 -13.05
N VAL A 50 -5.84 -12.29 -12.09
CA VAL A 50 -7.30 -12.35 -11.82
C VAL A 50 -8.10 -11.99 -13.07
N ASN A 51 -7.76 -10.88 -13.72
CA ASN A 51 -8.46 -10.41 -14.92
C ASN A 51 -8.34 -11.42 -16.07
N ARG A 52 -7.13 -11.90 -16.36
CA ARG A 52 -6.91 -12.93 -17.39
C ARG A 52 -7.64 -14.23 -17.11
N MET A 53 -7.82 -14.60 -15.85
CA MET A 53 -8.58 -15.79 -15.47
C MET A 53 -10.07 -15.63 -15.69
N GLN A 54 -10.63 -14.48 -15.35
CA GLN A 54 -12.03 -14.15 -15.62
C GLN A 54 -12.31 -14.19 -17.13
N GLU A 55 -11.36 -13.73 -17.95
CA GLU A 55 -11.48 -13.74 -19.41
C GLU A 55 -11.34 -15.14 -20.02
N ASN A 56 -10.48 -16.02 -19.47
CA ASN A 56 -10.06 -17.25 -20.19
C ASN A 56 -10.46 -18.59 -19.54
N VAL A 57 -10.84 -18.64 -18.25
CA VAL A 57 -10.88 -19.92 -17.50
C VAL A 57 -12.07 -20.08 -16.56
N VAL A 58 -12.69 -18.99 -16.07
CA VAL A 58 -13.71 -19.04 -15.02
C VAL A 58 -14.95 -19.85 -15.45
N ASN A 59 -15.39 -19.79 -16.71
CA ASN A 59 -16.56 -20.56 -17.16
C ASN A 59 -16.33 -22.09 -17.27
N LYS A 60 -15.09 -22.58 -17.10
CA LYS A 60 -14.75 -24.02 -17.20
C LYS A 60 -14.40 -24.67 -15.86
N LYS A 61 -14.31 -23.89 -14.77
CA LYS A 61 -13.94 -24.38 -13.43
C LYS A 61 -15.16 -24.35 -12.50
N SER A 62 -15.22 -25.29 -11.56
CA SER A 62 -16.24 -25.27 -10.51
C SER A 62 -16.05 -24.06 -9.59
N THR A 63 -17.13 -23.64 -8.92
CA THR A 63 -17.10 -22.55 -7.94
C THR A 63 -16.06 -22.78 -6.85
N ASP A 64 -15.89 -24.01 -6.37
CA ASP A 64 -14.92 -24.34 -5.32
C ASP A 64 -13.46 -24.15 -5.78
N GLU A 65 -13.15 -24.54 -7.02
CA GLU A 65 -11.83 -24.31 -7.59
C GLU A 65 -11.53 -22.81 -7.73
N GLN A 66 -12.52 -22.03 -8.13
CA GLN A 66 -12.40 -20.57 -8.24
C GLN A 66 -12.15 -19.93 -6.87
N VAL A 67 -12.88 -20.34 -5.83
CA VAL A 67 -12.71 -19.84 -4.46
C VAL A 67 -11.33 -20.21 -3.91
N LYS A 68 -10.89 -21.46 -4.08
CA LYS A 68 -9.56 -21.92 -3.64
C LYS A 68 -8.45 -21.13 -4.33
N MET A 69 -8.60 -20.87 -5.62
CA MET A 69 -7.66 -20.07 -6.38
C MET A 69 -7.62 -18.63 -5.87
N MET A 70 -8.78 -18.02 -5.65
CA MET A 70 -8.87 -16.65 -5.13
C MET A 70 -8.28 -16.51 -3.73
N SER A 71 -8.49 -17.51 -2.87
CA SER A 71 -7.84 -17.57 -1.55
C SER A 71 -6.32 -17.61 -1.67
N GLY A 72 -5.77 -18.32 -2.66
CA GLY A 72 -4.32 -18.35 -2.92
C GLY A 72 -3.77 -16.96 -3.31
N LEU A 73 -4.49 -16.25 -4.18
CA LEU A 73 -4.10 -14.91 -4.60
C LEU A 73 -4.17 -13.90 -3.44
N TYR A 74 -5.19 -13.99 -2.59
CA TYR A 74 -5.28 -13.17 -1.39
C TYR A 74 -4.14 -13.44 -0.40
N LYS A 75 -3.67 -14.69 -0.31
CA LYS A 75 -2.48 -15.02 0.47
C LYS A 75 -1.23 -14.38 -0.14
N GLU A 76 -1.06 -14.40 -1.46
CA GLU A 76 0.07 -13.76 -2.13
C GLU A 76 0.09 -12.24 -1.89
N ILE A 77 -1.05 -11.55 -2.03
CA ILE A 77 -1.17 -10.10 -1.76
C ILE A 77 -0.79 -9.81 -0.31
N ARG A 78 -1.37 -10.54 0.65
CA ARG A 78 -1.10 -10.36 2.08
C ARG A 78 0.39 -10.57 2.38
N ASN A 79 1.00 -11.62 1.84
CA ASN A 79 2.41 -11.92 2.04
C ASN A 79 3.35 -10.90 1.37
N ALA A 80 2.87 -10.09 0.44
CA ALA A 80 3.61 -8.97 -0.12
C ALA A 80 3.51 -7.71 0.76
N ILE A 81 2.30 -7.40 1.26
CA ILE A 81 2.02 -6.14 1.96
C ILE A 81 2.44 -6.19 3.44
N ILE A 82 2.19 -7.29 4.15
CA ILE A 82 2.51 -7.38 5.59
C ILE A 82 3.99 -7.08 5.85
N PRO A 83 4.96 -7.70 5.15
CA PRO A 83 6.38 -7.43 5.40
C PRO A 83 6.79 -5.99 5.12
N PHE A 84 6.11 -5.30 4.19
CA PHE A 84 6.36 -3.88 3.96
C PHE A 84 5.95 -3.06 5.18
N PHE A 85 4.75 -3.26 5.70
CA PHE A 85 4.31 -2.55 6.91
C PHE A 85 5.11 -2.94 8.14
N ASP A 86 5.51 -4.20 8.29
CA ASP A 86 6.40 -4.61 9.38
C ASP A 86 7.74 -3.87 9.30
N LYS A 87 8.33 -3.76 8.10
CA LYS A 87 9.59 -3.06 7.89
C LYS A 87 9.51 -1.56 8.25
N TYR A 88 8.46 -0.88 7.80
CA TYR A 88 8.40 0.59 7.90
C TYR A 88 7.64 1.13 9.12
N PHE A 89 6.72 0.34 9.68
CA PHE A 89 5.97 0.73 10.87
C PHE A 89 6.40 0.01 12.15
N GLY A 90 7.21 -1.05 12.02
CA GLY A 90 7.74 -1.85 13.13
C GLY A 90 7.25 -3.30 13.11
N ASP A 91 8.02 -4.20 13.72
CA ASP A 91 7.76 -5.64 13.69
C ASP A 91 6.33 -5.99 14.13
N GLY A 92 5.64 -6.79 13.32
CA GLY A 92 4.27 -7.25 13.57
C GLY A 92 3.17 -6.22 13.24
N GLN A 93 3.52 -4.99 12.88
CA GLN A 93 2.52 -3.94 12.59
C GLN A 93 1.70 -4.23 11.33
N GLY A 94 2.25 -4.84 10.30
CA GLY A 94 1.51 -5.28 9.12
C GLY A 94 0.48 -6.35 9.47
N THR A 95 0.82 -7.28 10.35
CA THR A 95 -0.13 -8.28 10.85
C THR A 95 -1.21 -7.63 11.71
N GLU A 96 -0.85 -6.69 12.58
CA GLU A 96 -1.79 -5.95 13.41
C GLU A 96 -2.81 -5.16 12.56
N ILE A 97 -2.33 -4.47 11.51
CA ILE A 97 -3.18 -3.76 10.55
C ILE A 97 -4.15 -4.75 9.88
N TYR A 98 -3.65 -5.90 9.44
CA TYR A 98 -4.47 -6.92 8.80
C TYR A 98 -5.58 -7.44 9.72
N GLN A 99 -5.26 -7.72 10.97
CA GLN A 99 -6.21 -8.18 11.99
C GLN A 99 -7.24 -7.09 12.33
N TYR A 100 -6.81 -5.83 12.48
CA TYR A 100 -7.70 -4.70 12.75
C TYR A 100 -8.80 -4.57 11.69
N PHE A 101 -8.44 -4.80 10.42
CA PHE A 101 -9.40 -4.79 9.31
C PHE A 101 -10.05 -6.16 9.04
N ASN A 102 -10.25 -6.95 10.09
CA ASN A 102 -10.95 -8.24 10.08
C ASN A 102 -10.36 -9.25 9.09
N GLU A 103 -9.03 -9.30 8.99
CA GLU A 103 -8.32 -10.21 8.09
C GLU A 103 -8.73 -10.05 6.61
N SER A 104 -9.20 -8.85 6.25
CA SER A 104 -9.57 -8.53 4.88
C SER A 104 -8.33 -8.15 4.06
N THR A 105 -7.90 -9.05 3.17
CA THR A 105 -6.81 -8.75 2.24
C THR A 105 -7.14 -7.57 1.33
N ARG A 106 -8.42 -7.40 0.98
CA ARG A 106 -8.89 -6.25 0.20
C ARG A 106 -8.68 -4.95 0.96
N ALA A 107 -9.09 -4.89 2.23
CA ALA A 107 -8.87 -3.71 3.06
C ALA A 107 -7.38 -3.42 3.25
N LEU A 108 -6.57 -4.45 3.48
CA LEU A 108 -5.11 -4.33 3.58
C LEU A 108 -4.50 -3.74 2.30
N ALA A 109 -4.91 -4.22 1.12
CA ALA A 109 -4.49 -3.68 -0.17
C ALA A 109 -4.94 -2.22 -0.38
N THR A 110 -6.15 -1.86 0.05
CA THR A 110 -6.64 -0.48 0.01
C THR A 110 -5.82 0.44 0.93
N VAL A 111 -5.49 -0.01 2.14
CA VAL A 111 -4.63 0.76 3.05
C VAL A 111 -3.26 1.00 2.42
N PHE A 112 -2.66 -0.04 1.85
CA PHE A 112 -1.39 0.07 1.12
C PHE A 112 -1.46 1.07 -0.03
N GLY A 113 -2.49 0.98 -0.88
CA GLY A 113 -2.68 1.92 -1.99
C GLY A 113 -2.80 3.38 -1.53
N LYS A 114 -3.54 3.63 -0.44
CA LYS A 114 -3.65 4.98 0.14
C LYS A 114 -2.34 5.51 0.69
N VAL A 115 -1.52 4.64 1.29
CA VAL A 115 -0.18 5.03 1.72
C VAL A 115 0.64 5.41 0.50
N ASN A 116 0.65 4.59 -0.56
CA ASN A 116 1.37 4.89 -1.81
C ASN A 116 0.98 6.26 -2.40
N GLU A 117 -0.32 6.51 -2.57
CA GLU A 117 -0.84 7.79 -3.09
C GLU A 117 -0.41 9.02 -2.27
N CYS A 118 -0.18 8.83 -0.96
CA CYS A 118 0.34 9.89 -0.11
C CYS A 118 1.84 10.11 -0.30
N LEU A 119 2.62 9.04 -0.47
CA LEU A 119 4.07 9.12 -0.65
C LEU A 119 4.46 9.65 -2.03
N ASP A 120 3.67 9.36 -3.07
CA ASP A 120 3.87 9.89 -4.42
C ASP A 120 3.78 11.44 -4.46
N LYS A 121 3.17 12.04 -3.44
CA LYS A 121 3.11 13.50 -3.28
C LYS A 121 4.35 13.99 -2.55
N VAL A 122 5.43 14.16 -3.30
CA VAL A 122 6.72 14.66 -2.79
C VAL A 122 6.64 16.12 -2.34
N GLU A 123 5.75 16.91 -2.93
CA GLU A 123 5.55 18.33 -2.59
C GLU A 123 4.39 18.54 -1.62
N ILE A 124 4.62 19.40 -0.62
CA ILE A 124 3.55 19.90 0.26
C ILE A 124 2.75 20.94 -0.51
N ASN A 125 1.54 20.58 -0.95
CA ASN A 125 0.58 21.55 -1.48
C ASN A 125 0.18 22.55 -0.38
N THR A 126 0.82 23.72 -0.34
CA THR A 126 0.49 24.82 0.60
C THR A 126 -0.82 25.56 0.28
N ASN A 127 -1.78 24.92 -0.40
CA ASN A 127 -3.11 25.48 -0.63
C ASN A 127 -4.09 25.14 0.50
N THR A 128 -3.68 25.40 1.75
CA THR A 128 -4.61 25.40 2.90
C THR A 128 -4.45 26.67 3.72
N LYS A 129 -4.64 27.83 3.07
CA LYS A 129 -5.13 29.04 3.73
C LYS A 129 -6.23 29.68 2.89
N LYS A 130 -7.46 29.21 3.09
CA LYS A 130 -8.66 30.05 3.03
C LYS A 130 -9.47 29.81 4.30
N LYS A 131 -9.15 30.58 5.34
CA LYS A 131 -10.10 31.11 6.31
C LYS A 131 -9.58 32.47 6.74
#